data_AF-A0A4R1CKT9-F1
#
_entry.id   AF-A0A4R1CKT9-F1
#
_cell.length_a   1.000
_cell.length_b   1.000
_cell.length_c   1.000
_cell.angle_alpha   90.00
_cell.angle_beta   90.00
_cell.angle_gamma   90.00
#
_symmetry.space_group_name_H-M   'P 1'
#
loop_
_entity.id
_entity.type
_entity.pdbx_description
1 polymer ?
#
loop_
_entity_poly.entity_id
_entity_poly.type
_entity_poly.pdbx_seq_one_letter_code
_entity_poly.pdbx_strand_id
1 'polypeptide(L)'
;MSLDAILTWLVRGDTDEVMSGLLNLSDADRKALGPKARGWLTRGNPTRVSSAHAALAVLATAGGHRQAMVAQQAFGFDRFHVDHAVAILKARNPGWLPEFVDSLLDDEFGNWRLARGLVRAGVAPVPDHPEYFRGTVRGVPDYWAKERAPLIDQLDADPALAGDHLITMLATEGTGRLLAYHDKFAETFYAHTPRRLPMAAATWRVTLLALSQEGRLDRGKLLDTVLAAPLRDWAAIDLGWFVVMHDALAPTLDEVAERQGTYARILTAEHGPSVRAAQRELLRLLPDTRFEPEPVIAASRGTLGRADKATVVAQLRLLEKIATAHPELSIVATVQIAMEHSRADVRDQAATILKRLGVDAGKADEPQEFVAAQPEARPQPPLCGQSNRLTSLPKYSLTSSKSSTRSRWSARSTGCCGSPTTAHRLLTSCWNGR
;
A
#
# COMPACT_ATOMS: atom_id res chain seq x y z
N MET A 1 -14.23 17.39 -41.79
CA MET A 1 -13.00 16.87 -42.43
C MET A 1 -13.32 15.52 -43.05
N SER A 2 -12.84 15.18 -44.24
CA SER A 2 -13.11 13.86 -44.85
C SER A 2 -12.30 12.74 -44.19
N LEU A 3 -12.79 11.50 -44.24
CA LEU A 3 -12.09 10.33 -43.69
C LEU A 3 -10.67 10.17 -44.28
N ASP A 4 -10.49 10.45 -45.56
CA ASP A 4 -9.18 10.36 -46.23
C ASP A 4 -8.18 11.40 -45.72
N ALA A 5 -8.64 12.60 -45.35
CA ALA A 5 -7.81 13.59 -44.71
C ALA A 5 -7.37 13.13 -43.31
N ILE A 6 -8.28 12.54 -42.52
CA ILE A 6 -7.96 11.99 -41.19
C ILE A 6 -6.93 10.85 -41.30
N LEU A 7 -7.10 9.94 -42.26
CA LEU A 7 -6.12 8.88 -42.53
C LEU A 7 -4.75 9.43 -42.91
N THR A 8 -4.70 10.53 -43.65
CA THR A 8 -3.45 11.21 -44.00
C THR A 8 -2.77 11.81 -42.77
N TRP A 9 -3.51 12.46 -41.88
CA TRP A 9 -2.97 13.04 -40.64
C TRP A 9 -2.48 11.99 -39.65
N LEU A 10 -3.22 10.87 -39.51
CA LEU A 10 -2.80 9.72 -38.69
C LEU A 10 -1.45 9.14 -39.14
N VAL A 11 -1.13 9.22 -40.43
CA VAL A 11 0.16 8.78 -40.99
C VAL A 11 1.26 9.84 -40.84
N ARG A 12 0.91 11.13 -40.93
CA ARG A 12 1.86 12.24 -40.79
C ARG A 12 2.27 12.50 -39.34
N GLY A 13 1.44 12.11 -38.38
CA GLY A 13 1.74 12.18 -36.95
C GLY A 13 1.51 13.54 -36.31
N ASP A 14 0.72 14.42 -36.93
CA ASP A 14 0.32 15.70 -36.33
C ASP A 14 -0.82 15.47 -35.32
N THR A 15 -0.52 15.60 -34.03
CA THR A 15 -1.48 15.28 -32.96
C THR A 15 -2.68 16.22 -32.96
N ASP A 16 -2.50 17.51 -33.26
CA ASP A 16 -3.59 18.49 -33.20
C ASP A 16 -4.62 18.23 -34.31
N GLU A 17 -4.14 17.99 -35.53
CA GLU A 17 -4.98 17.63 -36.67
C GLU A 17 -5.66 16.26 -36.50
N VAL A 18 -4.93 15.28 -35.94
CA VAL A 18 -5.50 13.97 -35.60
C VAL A 18 -6.63 14.14 -34.59
N MET A 19 -6.42 14.91 -33.52
CA MET A 19 -7.43 15.14 -32.49
C MET A 19 -8.65 15.86 -33.05
N SER A 20 -8.44 16.92 -33.85
CA SER A 20 -9.51 17.64 -34.55
C SER A 20 -10.33 16.70 -35.45
N GLY A 21 -9.67 15.80 -36.19
CA GLY A 21 -10.32 14.80 -37.01
C GLY A 21 -11.14 13.79 -36.20
N LEU A 22 -10.53 13.20 -35.16
CA LEU A 22 -11.16 12.16 -34.34
C LEU A 22 -12.36 12.65 -33.53
N LEU A 23 -12.31 13.90 -33.03
CA LEU A 23 -13.42 14.51 -32.30
C LEU A 23 -14.65 14.75 -33.18
N ASN A 24 -14.44 15.01 -34.47
CA ASN A 24 -15.49 15.37 -35.42
C ASN A 24 -15.93 14.23 -36.35
N LEU A 25 -15.61 12.97 -36.01
CA LEU A 25 -16.04 11.81 -36.81
C LEU A 25 -17.57 11.68 -36.83
N SER A 26 -18.13 11.41 -38.01
CA SER A 26 -19.52 10.95 -38.13
C SER A 26 -19.67 9.49 -37.71
N ASP A 27 -20.88 9.01 -37.44
CA ASP A 27 -21.11 7.60 -37.11
C ASP A 27 -20.75 6.65 -38.25
N ALA A 28 -20.94 7.10 -39.50
CA ALA A 28 -20.50 6.37 -40.68
C ALA A 28 -18.97 6.25 -40.72
N ASP A 29 -18.26 7.35 -40.45
CA ASP A 29 -16.79 7.36 -40.42
C ASP A 29 -16.25 6.50 -39.27
N ARG A 30 -16.90 6.52 -38.10
CA ARG A 30 -16.52 5.65 -36.96
C ARG A 30 -16.63 4.18 -37.32
N LYS A 31 -17.73 3.78 -37.98
CA LYS A 31 -17.93 2.40 -38.44
C LYS A 31 -16.90 1.97 -39.48
N ALA A 32 -16.52 2.88 -40.39
CA ALA A 32 -15.50 2.63 -41.41
C ALA A 32 -14.07 2.57 -40.85
N LEU A 33 -13.76 3.43 -39.87
CA LEU A 33 -12.42 3.55 -39.28
C LEU A 33 -12.14 2.49 -38.21
N GLY A 34 -13.15 2.06 -37.43
CA GLY A 34 -12.95 1.21 -36.26
C GLY A 34 -12.22 -0.13 -36.50
N PRO A 35 -12.53 -0.89 -37.56
CA PRO A 35 -11.77 -2.09 -37.90
C PRO A 35 -10.31 -1.79 -38.28
N LYS A 36 -10.06 -0.69 -39.02
CA LYS A 36 -8.72 -0.26 -39.43
C LYS A 36 -7.89 0.14 -38.20
N ALA A 37 -8.47 0.95 -37.32
CA ALA A 37 -7.82 1.43 -36.11
C ALA A 37 -7.37 0.29 -35.19
N ARG A 38 -8.23 -0.71 -34.97
CA ARG A 38 -7.85 -1.90 -34.19
C ARG A 38 -6.78 -2.74 -34.88
N GLY A 39 -6.85 -2.87 -36.20
CA GLY A 39 -5.82 -3.53 -37.00
C GLY A 39 -4.43 -2.90 -36.83
N TRP A 40 -4.36 -1.58 -36.64
CA TRP A 40 -3.08 -0.88 -36.47
C TRP A 40 -2.34 -1.20 -35.18
N LEU A 41 -3.04 -1.68 -34.15
CA LEU A 41 -2.45 -2.06 -32.86
C LEU A 41 -1.89 -3.50 -32.85
N THR A 42 -1.97 -4.23 -33.97
CA THR A 42 -1.45 -5.61 -34.06
C THR A 42 0.07 -5.64 -34.34
N ARG A 43 0.77 -6.64 -33.77
CA ARG A 43 2.22 -6.85 -34.00
C ARG A 43 2.44 -7.27 -35.46
N GLY A 44 2.91 -6.34 -36.29
CA GLY A 44 3.15 -6.56 -37.73
C GLY A 44 2.48 -5.56 -38.66
N ASN A 45 1.87 -4.49 -38.12
CA ASN A 45 1.25 -3.45 -38.91
C ASN A 45 2.26 -2.79 -39.89
N PRO A 46 2.00 -2.80 -41.22
CA PRO A 46 2.88 -2.18 -42.22
C PRO A 46 2.70 -0.66 -42.33
N THR A 47 1.75 -0.07 -41.59
CA THR A 47 1.44 1.37 -41.68
C THR A 47 2.29 2.21 -40.72
N ARG A 48 2.66 3.43 -41.16
CA ARG A 48 3.48 4.40 -40.39
C ARG A 48 2.71 5.11 -39.26
N VAL A 49 1.51 4.65 -38.90
CA VAL A 49 0.68 5.28 -37.86
C VAL A 49 1.28 5.00 -36.48
N SER A 50 1.44 6.04 -35.67
CA SER A 50 1.97 5.87 -34.32
C SER A 50 1.01 5.05 -33.44
N SER A 51 1.54 4.24 -32.52
CA SER A 51 0.71 3.46 -31.60
C SER A 51 -0.22 4.33 -30.76
N ALA A 52 0.22 5.55 -30.41
CA ALA A 52 -0.59 6.53 -29.68
C ALA A 52 -1.82 6.97 -30.50
N HIS A 53 -1.61 7.40 -31.75
CA HIS A 53 -2.70 7.83 -32.63
C HIS A 53 -3.64 6.67 -33.00
N ALA A 54 -3.09 5.46 -33.18
CA ALA A 54 -3.91 4.27 -33.37
C ALA A 54 -4.79 3.98 -32.15
N ALA A 55 -4.25 4.08 -30.93
CA ALA A 55 -4.99 3.88 -29.70
C ALA A 55 -6.10 4.94 -29.52
N LEU A 56 -5.81 6.22 -29.80
CA LEU A 56 -6.80 7.30 -29.79
C LEU A 56 -7.91 7.06 -30.84
N ALA A 57 -7.56 6.61 -32.04
CA ALA A 57 -8.53 6.25 -33.07
C ALA A 57 -9.42 5.06 -32.65
N VAL A 58 -8.89 4.08 -31.92
CA VAL A 58 -9.70 3.00 -31.33
C VAL A 58 -10.68 3.56 -30.30
N LEU A 59 -10.26 4.46 -29.40
CA LEU A 59 -11.19 5.11 -28.47
C LEU A 59 -12.27 5.93 -29.19
N ALA A 60 -11.93 6.61 -30.28
CA ALA A 60 -12.86 7.42 -31.06
C ALA A 60 -13.94 6.59 -31.79
N THR A 61 -13.68 5.29 -31.98
CA THR A 61 -14.52 4.40 -32.80
C THR A 61 -15.10 3.22 -32.02
N ALA A 62 -14.67 2.99 -30.78
CA ALA A 62 -15.09 1.87 -29.95
C ALA A 62 -16.61 1.82 -29.76
N GLY A 63 -17.22 0.67 -30.04
CA GLY A 63 -18.64 0.41 -29.81
C GLY A 63 -18.98 -0.05 -28.40
N GLY A 64 -17.99 -0.31 -27.55
CA GLY A 64 -18.15 -0.79 -26.18
C GLY A 64 -16.84 -0.80 -25.39
N HIS A 65 -16.92 -0.91 -24.06
CA HIS A 65 -15.76 -0.84 -23.16
C HIS A 65 -14.68 -1.87 -23.52
N ARG A 66 -15.04 -3.11 -23.89
CA ARG A 66 -14.07 -4.15 -24.31
C ARG A 66 -13.24 -3.74 -25.52
N GLN A 67 -13.80 -2.98 -26.45
CA GLN A 67 -13.06 -2.46 -27.60
C GLN A 67 -12.15 -1.31 -27.20
N ALA A 68 -12.60 -0.45 -26.27
CA ALA A 68 -11.77 0.62 -25.72
C ALA A 68 -10.57 0.05 -24.92
N MET A 69 -10.77 -1.06 -24.20
CA MET A 69 -9.70 -1.76 -23.47
C MET A 69 -8.58 -2.27 -24.39
N VAL A 70 -8.87 -2.60 -25.65
CA VAL A 70 -7.81 -2.95 -26.63
C VAL A 70 -6.81 -1.80 -26.79
N ALA A 71 -7.28 -0.55 -26.80
CA ALA A 71 -6.41 0.62 -26.89
C ALA A 71 -5.53 0.75 -25.64
N GLN A 72 -6.13 0.57 -24.46
CA GLN A 72 -5.42 0.61 -23.18
C GLN A 72 -4.34 -0.49 -23.10
N GLN A 73 -4.68 -1.75 -23.41
CA GLN A 73 -3.77 -2.88 -23.30
C GLN A 73 -2.63 -2.83 -24.33
N ALA A 74 -2.88 -2.24 -25.50
CA ALA A 74 -1.86 -2.14 -26.55
C ALA A 74 -0.88 -0.98 -26.32
N PHE A 75 -1.35 0.16 -25.78
CA PHE A 75 -0.55 1.38 -25.67
C PHE A 75 -0.26 1.82 -24.24
N GLY A 76 -1.25 1.76 -23.35
CA GLY A 76 -1.18 2.32 -21.99
C GLY A 76 -1.10 3.84 -22.02
N PHE A 77 -2.24 4.54 -21.93
CA PHE A 77 -2.24 6.01 -22.01
C PHE A 77 -1.47 6.65 -20.86
N ASP A 78 -0.36 7.32 -21.19
CA ASP A 78 0.45 8.09 -20.24
C ASP A 78 -0.09 9.50 -20.02
N ARG A 79 0.60 10.30 -19.19
CA ARG A 79 0.24 11.70 -18.92
C ARG A 79 0.12 12.59 -20.17
N PHE A 80 0.80 12.25 -21.27
CA PHE A 80 0.78 13.08 -22.49
C PHE A 80 -0.43 12.75 -23.38
N HIS A 81 -1.05 11.58 -23.18
CA HIS A 81 -2.16 11.11 -24.01
C HIS A 81 -3.47 10.91 -23.25
N VAL A 82 -3.45 10.92 -21.91
CA VAL A 82 -4.67 10.81 -21.08
C VAL A 82 -5.66 11.93 -21.40
N ASP A 83 -5.23 13.18 -21.50
CA ASP A 83 -6.14 14.29 -21.78
C ASP A 83 -6.78 14.20 -23.17
N HIS A 84 -6.02 13.69 -24.16
CA HIS A 84 -6.55 13.38 -25.50
C HIS A 84 -7.59 12.26 -25.45
N ALA A 85 -7.31 11.17 -24.73
CA ALA A 85 -8.24 10.07 -24.55
C ALA A 85 -9.54 10.53 -23.85
N VAL A 86 -9.41 11.33 -22.78
CA VAL A 86 -10.54 11.93 -22.07
C VAL A 86 -11.34 12.86 -22.98
N ALA A 87 -10.70 13.72 -23.78
CA ALA A 87 -11.38 14.61 -24.71
C ALA A 87 -12.23 13.84 -25.73
N ILE A 88 -11.67 12.77 -26.31
CA ILE A 88 -12.40 11.90 -27.26
C ILE A 88 -13.59 11.24 -26.58
N LEU A 89 -13.37 10.60 -25.44
CA LEU A 89 -14.43 9.88 -24.73
C LEU A 89 -15.51 10.82 -24.19
N LYS A 90 -15.13 12.03 -23.78
CA LYS A 90 -16.06 13.09 -23.37
C LYS A 90 -16.91 13.58 -24.54
N ALA A 91 -16.31 13.85 -25.70
CA ALA A 91 -17.05 14.29 -26.88
C ALA A 91 -18.03 13.21 -27.37
N ARG A 92 -17.67 11.93 -27.21
CA ARG A 92 -18.53 10.80 -27.57
C ARG A 92 -19.61 10.50 -26.53
N ASN A 93 -19.30 10.72 -25.25
CA ASN A 93 -20.11 10.39 -24.08
C ASN A 93 -20.89 9.06 -24.18
N PRO A 94 -20.22 7.92 -24.47
CA PRO A 94 -20.93 6.66 -24.64
C PRO A 94 -21.47 6.13 -23.31
N GLY A 95 -22.65 5.48 -23.35
CA GLY A 95 -23.29 4.95 -22.14
C GLY A 95 -22.50 3.84 -21.40
N TRP A 96 -21.46 3.26 -22.02
CA TRP A 96 -20.62 2.22 -21.44
C TRP A 96 -19.38 2.75 -20.68
N LEU A 97 -19.25 4.07 -20.51
CA LEU A 97 -18.10 4.67 -19.82
C LEU A 97 -17.92 4.17 -18.37
N PRO A 98 -18.98 3.98 -17.55
CA PRO A 98 -18.80 3.44 -16.20
C PRO A 98 -18.11 2.07 -16.20
N GLU A 99 -18.54 1.14 -17.04
CA GLU A 99 -17.94 -0.19 -17.15
C GLU A 99 -16.52 -0.15 -17.72
N PHE A 100 -16.22 0.85 -18.55
CA PHE A 100 -14.86 1.08 -19.00
C PHE A 100 -13.96 1.58 -17.86
N VAL A 101 -14.45 2.47 -17.00
CA VAL A 101 -13.73 2.90 -15.80
C VAL A 101 -13.43 1.71 -14.90
N ASP A 102 -14.41 0.86 -14.61
CA ASP A 102 -14.19 -0.36 -13.81
C ASP A 102 -13.16 -1.28 -14.47
N SER A 103 -13.27 -1.50 -15.80
CA SER A 103 -12.30 -2.30 -16.55
C SER A 103 -10.86 -1.73 -16.49
N LEU A 104 -10.70 -0.40 -16.44
CA LEU A 104 -9.39 0.24 -16.30
C LEU A 104 -8.79 0.03 -14.91
N LEU A 105 -9.63 -0.15 -13.89
CA LEU A 105 -9.23 -0.34 -12.50
C LEU A 105 -8.95 -1.82 -12.17
N ASP A 106 -9.64 -2.74 -12.84
CA ASP A 106 -9.42 -4.20 -12.74
C ASP A 106 -8.16 -4.69 -13.48
N ASP A 107 -7.67 -3.93 -14.46
CA ASP A 107 -6.53 -4.32 -15.29
C ASP A 107 -5.21 -4.32 -14.51
N GLU A 108 -4.37 -5.34 -14.71
CA GLU A 108 -3.08 -5.51 -14.02
C GLU A 108 -2.14 -4.31 -14.25
N PHE A 109 -2.21 -3.71 -15.45
CA PHE A 109 -1.47 -2.52 -15.85
C PHE A 109 -2.37 -1.29 -15.88
N GLY A 110 -3.40 -1.29 -15.03
CA GLY A 110 -4.53 -0.36 -15.03
C GLY A 110 -4.17 1.12 -15.16
N ASN A 111 -5.15 1.91 -15.59
CA ASN A 111 -4.93 3.32 -15.92
C ASN A 111 -5.75 4.25 -15.03
N TRP A 112 -5.31 4.38 -13.79
CA TRP A 112 -5.95 5.28 -12.83
C TRP A 112 -6.06 6.71 -13.36
N ARG A 113 -5.06 7.22 -14.11
CA ARG A 113 -5.09 8.59 -14.66
C ARG A 113 -6.22 8.76 -15.66
N LEU A 114 -6.44 7.78 -16.55
CA LEU A 114 -7.56 7.81 -17.48
C LEU A 114 -8.91 7.67 -16.75
N ALA A 115 -9.02 6.72 -15.81
CA ALA A 115 -10.21 6.56 -14.98
C ALA A 115 -10.57 7.85 -14.24
N ARG A 116 -9.60 8.45 -13.53
CA ARG A 116 -9.77 9.73 -12.83
C ARG A 116 -10.09 10.87 -13.79
N GLY A 117 -9.43 10.93 -14.95
CA GLY A 117 -9.69 11.93 -15.97
C GLY A 117 -11.13 11.90 -16.47
N LEU A 118 -11.72 10.72 -16.67
CA LEU A 118 -13.13 10.56 -17.06
C LEU A 118 -14.10 10.99 -15.97
N VAL A 119 -13.81 10.64 -14.71
CA VAL A 119 -14.62 11.08 -13.56
C VAL A 119 -14.55 12.60 -13.38
N ARG A 120 -13.33 13.17 -13.42
CA ARG A 120 -13.10 14.62 -13.34
C ARG A 120 -13.78 15.38 -14.48
N ALA A 121 -13.85 14.79 -15.66
CA ALA A 121 -14.55 15.35 -16.82
C ALA A 121 -16.08 15.30 -16.71
N GLY A 122 -16.63 14.62 -15.69
CA GLY A 122 -18.06 14.50 -15.45
C GLY A 122 -18.77 13.51 -16.38
N VAL A 123 -18.03 12.64 -17.06
CA VAL A 123 -18.59 11.67 -18.04
C VAL A 123 -18.68 10.25 -17.52
N ALA A 124 -18.11 10.00 -16.34
CA ALA A 124 -18.33 8.79 -15.56
C ALA A 124 -18.57 9.17 -14.09
N PRO A 125 -19.43 8.45 -13.37
CA PRO A 125 -19.58 8.63 -11.93
C PRO A 125 -18.28 8.19 -11.21
N VAL A 126 -18.10 8.64 -9.97
CA VAL A 126 -17.06 8.09 -9.09
C VAL A 126 -17.37 6.60 -8.90
N PRO A 127 -16.46 5.68 -9.27
CA PRO A 127 -16.71 4.25 -9.15
C PRO A 127 -16.62 3.82 -7.69
N ASP A 128 -17.50 2.91 -7.27
CA ASP A 128 -17.40 2.21 -5.99
C ASP A 128 -16.37 1.07 -6.12
N HIS A 129 -15.11 1.45 -6.28
CA HIS A 129 -14.03 0.51 -6.60
C HIS A 129 -12.78 0.82 -5.77
N PRO A 130 -12.25 -0.14 -4.97
CA PRO A 130 -11.09 0.10 -4.10
C PRO A 130 -9.85 0.63 -4.84
N GLU A 131 -9.57 0.10 -6.05
CA GLU A 131 -8.43 0.57 -6.86
C GLU A 131 -8.59 2.01 -7.38
N TYR A 132 -9.79 2.58 -7.37
CA TYR A 132 -9.96 4.00 -7.66
C TYR A 132 -9.32 4.87 -6.57
N PHE A 133 -9.37 4.44 -5.31
CA PHE A 133 -8.74 5.18 -4.23
C PHE A 133 -7.27 4.78 -4.07
N ARG A 134 -6.95 3.49 -4.02
CA ARG A 134 -5.58 2.99 -3.88
C ARG A 134 -4.68 3.40 -5.05
N GLY A 135 -5.23 3.40 -6.27
CA GLY A 135 -4.54 3.79 -7.48
C GLY A 135 -4.00 5.21 -7.44
N THR A 136 -4.59 6.10 -6.63
CA THR A 136 -4.12 7.47 -6.39
C THR A 136 -2.64 7.50 -5.97
N VAL A 137 -2.20 6.55 -5.13
CA VAL A 137 -0.83 6.48 -4.60
C VAL A 137 0.22 6.39 -5.70
N ARG A 138 -0.10 5.72 -6.81
CA ARG A 138 0.78 5.55 -7.98
C ARG A 138 0.38 6.45 -9.16
N GLY A 139 -0.89 6.82 -9.21
CA GLY A 139 -1.52 7.52 -10.32
C GLY A 139 -1.35 9.03 -10.27
N VAL A 140 -1.15 9.62 -9.09
CA VAL A 140 -0.77 11.04 -8.99
C VAL A 140 0.72 11.22 -9.29
N PRO A 141 1.65 10.57 -8.57
CA PRO A 141 3.08 10.82 -8.74
C PRO A 141 3.52 10.52 -10.16
N ASP A 142 4.13 11.51 -10.81
CA ASP A 142 4.78 11.31 -12.08
C ASP A 142 6.20 10.81 -11.86
N TYR A 143 6.30 9.48 -11.87
CA TYR A 143 7.60 8.85 -11.81
C TYR A 143 8.45 9.27 -12.99
N TRP A 144 7.96 9.42 -14.22
CA TRP A 144 8.82 9.52 -15.41
C TRP A 144 9.09 10.95 -15.88
N ALA A 145 8.64 11.96 -15.14
CA ALA A 145 8.98 13.35 -15.40
C ALA A 145 10.50 13.55 -15.48
N LYS A 146 10.96 14.31 -16.50
CA LYS A 146 12.38 14.72 -16.62
C LYS A 146 12.82 15.57 -15.44
N GLU A 147 11.92 16.42 -14.96
CA GLU A 147 12.09 17.26 -13.77
C GLU A 147 11.06 16.81 -12.74
N ARG A 148 11.52 16.37 -11.57
CA ARG A 148 10.63 15.97 -10.49
C ARG A 148 10.13 17.21 -9.77
N ALA A 149 8.82 17.35 -9.64
CA ALA A 149 8.19 18.33 -8.78
C ALA A 149 7.84 17.68 -7.41
N PRO A 150 7.75 18.48 -6.33
CA PRO A 150 7.02 18.10 -5.12
C PRO A 150 5.68 17.43 -5.46
N LEU A 151 5.25 16.49 -4.61
CA LEU A 151 4.00 15.76 -4.87
C LEU A 151 2.78 16.66 -4.62
N ILE A 152 2.90 17.67 -3.77
CA ILE A 152 1.84 18.67 -3.57
C ILE A 152 1.52 19.45 -4.86
N ASP A 153 2.54 19.90 -5.60
CA ASP A 153 2.37 20.59 -6.89
C ASP A 153 1.64 19.71 -7.92
N GLN A 154 1.83 18.39 -7.84
CA GLN A 154 1.16 17.45 -8.75
C GLN A 154 -0.30 17.22 -8.35
N LEU A 155 -0.64 17.31 -7.06
CA LEU A 155 -2.02 17.32 -6.60
C LEU A 155 -2.75 18.61 -6.95
N ASP A 156 -2.04 19.73 -7.12
CA ASP A 156 -2.65 21.00 -7.53
C ASP A 156 -3.23 20.94 -8.96
N ALA A 157 -2.81 19.97 -9.78
CA ALA A 157 -3.44 19.70 -11.07
C ALA A 157 -4.85 19.07 -10.95
N ASP A 158 -5.20 18.55 -9.78
CA ASP A 158 -6.53 18.02 -9.45
C ASP A 158 -6.88 18.28 -7.97
N PRO A 159 -7.22 19.53 -7.61
CA PRO A 159 -7.46 19.92 -6.22
C PRO A 159 -8.62 19.16 -5.56
N ALA A 160 -9.53 18.60 -6.35
CA ALA A 160 -10.66 17.80 -5.86
C ALA A 160 -10.22 16.44 -5.28
N LEU A 161 -8.94 16.05 -5.44
CA LEU A 161 -8.36 14.93 -4.71
C LEU A 161 -8.08 15.31 -3.25
N ALA A 162 -7.75 16.57 -2.96
CA ALA A 162 -7.51 17.00 -1.58
C ALA A 162 -8.80 16.91 -0.76
N GLY A 163 -8.69 16.47 0.49
CA GLY A 163 -9.83 16.26 1.39
C GLY A 163 -10.32 14.82 1.41
N ASP A 164 -11.63 14.61 1.23
CA ASP A 164 -12.29 13.33 1.50
C ASP A 164 -11.77 12.19 0.59
N HIS A 165 -11.33 12.47 -0.64
CA HIS A 165 -10.74 11.43 -1.50
C HIS A 165 -9.44 10.85 -0.92
N LEU A 166 -8.54 11.69 -0.40
CA LEU A 166 -7.33 11.21 0.28
C LEU A 166 -7.64 10.51 1.60
N ILE A 167 -8.67 10.94 2.34
CA ILE A 167 -9.15 10.24 3.53
C ILE A 167 -9.64 8.83 3.16
N THR A 168 -10.45 8.70 2.11
CA THR A 168 -10.92 7.39 1.64
C THR A 168 -9.77 6.52 1.11
N MET A 169 -8.79 7.10 0.41
CA MET A 169 -7.55 6.41 0.02
C MET A 169 -6.84 5.80 1.23
N LEU A 170 -6.62 6.58 2.29
CA LEU A 170 -6.00 6.11 3.52
C LEU A 170 -6.86 5.08 4.26
N ALA A 171 -8.19 5.16 4.13
CA ALA A 171 -9.14 4.21 4.71
C ALA A 171 -9.33 2.94 3.88
N THR A 172 -8.71 2.82 2.70
CA THR A 172 -8.81 1.65 1.83
C THR A 172 -7.72 0.62 2.18
N GLU A 173 -8.10 -0.65 2.26
CA GLU A 173 -7.17 -1.74 2.58
C GLU A 173 -6.02 -1.82 1.55
N GLY A 174 -4.83 -2.17 2.02
CA GLY A 174 -3.68 -2.37 1.15
C GLY A 174 -3.02 -1.08 0.63
N THR A 175 -3.54 0.11 1.00
CA THR A 175 -2.93 1.41 0.67
C THR A 175 -1.61 1.60 1.42
N GLY A 176 -1.53 1.18 2.69
CA GLY A 176 -0.37 1.45 3.53
C GLY A 176 0.95 0.88 3.01
N ARG A 177 0.96 -0.35 2.47
CA ARG A 177 2.15 -0.90 1.79
C ARG A 177 2.51 -0.15 0.51
N LEU A 178 1.52 0.34 -0.25
CA LEU A 178 1.76 1.15 -1.45
C LEU A 178 2.41 2.49 -1.09
N LEU A 179 1.93 3.14 -0.03
CA LEU A 179 2.51 4.37 0.51
C LEU A 179 3.94 4.13 1.03
N ALA A 180 4.17 3.06 1.78
CA ALA A 180 5.51 2.68 2.23
C ALA A 180 6.48 2.48 1.06
N TYR A 181 6.04 1.78 0.02
CA TYR A 181 6.85 1.55 -1.17
C TYR A 181 7.15 2.87 -1.90
N HIS A 182 6.13 3.70 -2.10
CA HIS A 182 6.25 5.01 -2.75
C HIS A 182 7.26 5.90 -2.01
N ASP A 183 7.08 6.10 -0.71
CA ASP A 183 7.89 7.03 0.08
C ASP A 183 9.33 6.55 0.16
N LYS A 184 9.54 5.24 0.35
CA LYS A 184 10.87 4.64 0.27
C LYS A 184 11.51 4.89 -1.09
N PHE A 185 10.77 4.71 -2.19
CA PHE A 185 11.29 4.98 -3.52
C PHE A 185 11.66 6.46 -3.72
N ALA A 186 10.87 7.38 -3.17
CA ALA A 186 11.10 8.82 -3.26
C ALA A 186 12.32 9.29 -2.43
N GLU A 187 12.60 8.63 -1.30
CA GLU A 187 13.68 8.96 -0.36
C GLU A 187 14.97 8.16 -0.59
N THR A 188 14.95 7.11 -1.42
CA THR A 188 16.12 6.25 -1.64
C THR A 188 16.84 6.62 -2.94
N PHE A 189 18.17 6.72 -2.86
CA PHE A 189 19.02 6.83 -4.05
C PHE A 189 19.19 5.45 -4.70
N TYR A 190 19.03 5.38 -6.02
CA TYR A 190 19.27 4.16 -6.79
C TYR A 190 20.35 4.39 -7.85
N ALA A 191 21.46 3.65 -7.76
CA ALA A 191 22.61 3.80 -8.66
C ALA A 191 22.27 3.65 -10.15
N HIS A 192 21.24 2.86 -10.50
CA HIS A 192 20.79 2.67 -11.89
C HIS A 192 19.85 3.80 -12.38
N THR A 193 19.51 4.77 -11.53
CA THR A 193 18.77 5.98 -11.91
C THR A 193 19.45 7.24 -11.34
N PRO A 194 20.69 7.55 -11.77
CA PRO A 194 21.51 8.59 -11.14
C PRO A 194 20.92 10.02 -11.28
N ARG A 195 20.00 10.23 -12.22
CA ARG A 195 19.26 11.49 -12.36
C ARG A 195 18.08 11.63 -11.38
N ARG A 196 17.79 10.61 -10.58
CA ARG A 196 16.77 10.62 -9.52
C ARG A 196 17.45 10.75 -8.17
N LEU A 197 17.65 11.99 -7.74
CA LEU A 197 18.05 12.24 -6.37
C LEU A 197 16.86 12.02 -5.42
N PRO A 198 17.11 11.56 -4.18
CA PRO A 198 16.11 11.55 -3.12
C PRO A 198 15.43 12.90 -2.97
N MET A 199 14.12 12.89 -2.79
CA MET A 199 13.34 14.11 -2.58
C MET A 199 12.19 13.85 -1.61
N ALA A 200 12.38 14.26 -0.36
CA ALA A 200 11.37 14.10 0.69
C ALA A 200 10.04 14.80 0.34
N ALA A 201 10.09 15.95 -0.34
CA ALA A 201 8.92 16.69 -0.81
C ALA A 201 8.08 15.92 -1.87
N ALA A 202 8.60 14.83 -2.43
CA ALA A 202 7.81 13.94 -3.28
C ALA A 202 7.08 12.86 -2.50
N THR A 203 7.27 12.71 -1.19
CA THR A 203 6.62 11.65 -0.40
C THR A 203 5.17 12.00 -0.08
N TRP A 204 4.34 10.97 0.06
CA TRP A 204 2.96 11.12 0.52
C TRP A 204 2.91 11.63 1.95
N ARG A 205 3.79 11.16 2.83
CA ARG A 205 3.88 11.65 4.22
C ARG A 205 4.08 13.17 4.29
N VAL A 206 5.08 13.71 3.59
CA VAL A 206 5.34 15.16 3.59
C VAL A 206 4.18 15.93 2.95
N THR A 207 3.61 15.38 1.88
CA THR A 207 2.47 16.01 1.18
C THR A 207 1.22 16.09 2.05
N LEU A 208 0.86 15.01 2.76
CA LEU A 208 -0.30 14.98 3.65
C LEU A 208 -0.13 15.94 4.83
N LEU A 209 1.10 16.07 5.35
CA LEU A 209 1.41 17.07 6.38
C LEU A 209 1.25 18.50 5.85
N ALA A 210 1.80 18.79 4.68
CA ALA A 210 1.69 20.11 4.06
C ALA A 210 0.22 20.47 3.78
N LEU A 211 -0.56 19.57 3.18
CA LEU A 211 -2.00 19.77 2.96
C LEU A 211 -2.77 20.00 4.25
N SER A 212 -2.40 19.30 5.33
CA SER A 212 -3.01 19.49 6.64
C SER A 212 -2.66 20.85 7.27
N GLN A 213 -1.41 21.29 7.13
CA GLN A 213 -0.95 22.60 7.60
C GLN A 213 -1.58 23.76 6.80
N GLU A 214 -1.80 23.57 5.50
CA GLU A 214 -2.48 24.51 4.61
C GLU A 214 -4.01 24.54 4.82
N GLY A 215 -4.57 23.67 5.66
CA GLY A 215 -6.02 23.57 5.88
C GLY A 215 -6.79 22.96 4.71
N ARG A 216 -6.10 22.40 3.71
CA ARG A 216 -6.70 21.71 2.55
C ARG A 216 -7.11 20.27 2.86
N LEU A 217 -6.58 19.73 3.95
CA LEU A 217 -6.94 18.42 4.49
C LEU A 217 -7.21 18.57 6.00
N ASP A 218 -8.40 18.16 6.44
CA ASP A 218 -8.75 18.25 7.85
C ASP A 218 -7.81 17.41 8.72
N ARG A 219 -7.09 18.07 9.65
CA ARG A 219 -6.09 17.43 10.50
C ARG A 219 -6.68 16.38 11.42
N GLY A 220 -7.87 16.64 11.98
CA GLY A 220 -8.58 15.72 12.86
C GLY A 220 -8.94 14.43 12.13
N LYS A 221 -9.62 14.55 10.98
CA LYS A 221 -9.95 13.41 10.10
C LYS A 221 -8.71 12.63 9.67
N LEU A 222 -7.61 13.33 9.34
CA LEU A 222 -6.35 12.67 8.97
C LEU A 222 -5.81 11.84 10.15
N LEU A 223 -5.72 12.41 11.34
CA LEU A 223 -5.26 11.71 12.53
C LEU A 223 -6.18 10.53 12.89
N ASP A 224 -7.50 10.73 12.84
CA ASP A 224 -8.50 9.68 13.09
C ASP A 224 -8.36 8.53 12.10
N THR A 225 -8.12 8.84 10.82
CA THR A 225 -7.92 7.82 9.78
C THR A 225 -6.63 7.02 10.02
N VAL A 226 -5.56 7.69 10.46
CA VAL A 226 -4.29 7.05 10.80
C VAL A 226 -4.43 6.14 12.04
N LEU A 227 -5.15 6.59 13.07
CA LEU A 227 -5.39 5.81 14.29
C LEU A 227 -6.38 4.66 14.07
N ALA A 228 -7.30 4.78 13.12
CA ALA A 228 -8.23 3.72 12.77
C ALA A 228 -7.55 2.56 12.05
N ALA A 229 -6.46 2.79 11.30
CA ALA A 229 -5.78 1.77 10.52
C ALA A 229 -5.42 0.50 11.31
N PRO A 230 -4.72 0.56 12.47
CA PRO A 230 -4.40 -0.64 13.26
C PRO A 230 -5.59 -1.29 13.96
N LEU A 231 -6.76 -0.64 13.97
CA LEU A 231 -8.01 -1.20 14.51
C LEU A 231 -8.83 -1.92 13.44
N ARG A 232 -8.40 -1.87 12.18
CA ARG A 232 -8.97 -2.63 11.08
C ARG A 232 -8.27 -3.99 10.96
N ASP A 233 -8.99 -4.97 10.44
CA ASP A 233 -8.47 -6.32 10.18
C ASP A 233 -7.60 -6.33 8.92
N TRP A 234 -6.47 -5.62 8.99
CA TRP A 234 -5.52 -5.47 7.89
C TRP A 234 -4.23 -6.22 8.17
N ALA A 235 -3.59 -6.70 7.11
CA ALA A 235 -2.28 -7.34 7.22
C ALA A 235 -1.24 -6.38 7.83
N ALA A 236 -0.37 -6.90 8.71
CA ALA A 236 0.66 -6.11 9.38
C ALA A 236 1.58 -5.33 8.42
N ILE A 237 1.81 -5.84 7.21
CA ILE A 237 2.61 -5.17 6.18
C ILE A 237 2.01 -3.84 5.71
N ASP A 238 0.70 -3.64 5.87
CA ASP A 238 -0.01 -2.41 5.52
C ASP A 238 0.00 -1.37 6.65
N LEU A 239 0.36 -1.75 7.88
CA LEU A 239 0.23 -0.88 9.05
C LEU A 239 1.49 -0.06 9.36
N GLY A 240 2.66 -0.51 8.89
CA GLY A 240 3.94 0.15 9.20
C GLY A 240 4.00 1.62 8.79
N TRP A 241 3.45 1.98 7.63
CA TRP A 241 3.44 3.37 7.15
C TRP A 241 2.60 4.29 8.05
N PHE A 242 1.48 3.80 8.59
CA PHE A 242 0.60 4.59 9.45
C PHE A 242 1.25 4.96 10.78
N VAL A 243 2.09 4.09 11.34
CA VAL A 243 2.88 4.41 12.55
C VAL A 243 3.85 5.56 12.27
N VAL A 244 4.53 5.51 11.13
CA VAL A 244 5.46 6.57 10.71
C VAL A 244 4.73 7.88 10.40
N MET A 245 3.52 7.81 9.82
CA MET A 245 2.68 8.98 9.59
C MET A 245 2.17 9.59 10.90
N HIS A 246 1.75 8.76 11.86
CA HIS A 246 1.37 9.19 13.21
C HIS A 246 2.51 9.94 13.91
N ASP A 247 3.72 9.38 13.90
CA ASP A 247 4.90 10.04 14.47
C ASP A 247 5.18 11.38 13.78
N ALA A 248 5.00 11.46 12.45
CA ALA A 248 5.23 12.67 11.68
C ALA A 248 4.14 13.74 11.87
N LEU A 249 2.90 13.34 12.19
CA LEU A 249 1.83 14.26 12.58
C LEU A 249 2.10 14.92 13.92
N ALA A 250 2.92 14.29 14.77
CA ALA A 250 3.26 14.73 16.12
C ALA A 250 2.03 15.25 16.90
N PRO A 251 1.05 14.38 17.23
CA PRO A 251 -0.19 14.81 17.86
C PRO A 251 0.05 15.61 19.14
N THR A 252 -0.66 16.72 19.30
CA THR A 252 -0.58 17.56 20.50
C THR A 252 -1.14 16.82 21.72
N LEU A 253 -0.91 17.33 22.94
CA LEU A 253 -1.55 16.75 24.14
C LEU A 253 -3.08 16.82 24.06
N ASP A 254 -3.63 17.91 23.53
CA ASP A 254 -5.08 18.07 23.38
C ASP A 254 -5.66 17.04 22.41
N GLU A 255 -5.02 16.85 21.25
CA GLU A 255 -5.42 15.83 20.28
C GLU A 255 -5.34 14.41 20.85
N VAL A 256 -4.37 14.15 21.73
CA VAL A 256 -4.23 12.86 22.43
C VAL A 256 -5.28 12.69 23.51
N ALA A 257 -5.57 13.73 24.30
CA ALA A 257 -6.62 13.71 25.32
C ALA A 257 -7.99 13.43 24.71
N GLU A 258 -8.35 14.11 23.61
CA GLU A 258 -9.59 13.88 22.87
C GLU A 258 -9.73 12.45 22.33
N ARG A 259 -8.60 11.78 22.06
CA ARG A 259 -8.54 10.45 21.42
C ARG A 259 -8.05 9.36 22.35
N GLN A 260 -8.00 9.59 23.66
CA GLN A 260 -7.44 8.64 24.62
C GLN A 260 -8.14 7.27 24.56
N GLY A 261 -9.47 7.26 24.36
CA GLY A 261 -10.24 6.02 24.17
C GLY A 261 -9.81 5.24 22.93
N THR A 262 -9.47 5.92 21.83
CA THR A 262 -8.92 5.28 20.63
C THR A 262 -7.53 4.72 20.88
N TYR A 263 -6.64 5.45 21.56
CA TYR A 263 -5.34 4.92 21.95
C TYR A 263 -5.43 3.71 22.88
N ALA A 264 -6.36 3.73 23.86
CA ALA A 264 -6.63 2.59 24.72
C ALA A 264 -7.08 1.37 23.91
N ARG A 265 -7.95 1.55 22.91
CA ARG A 265 -8.33 0.47 21.97
C ARG A 265 -7.15 -0.05 21.15
N ILE A 266 -6.22 0.82 20.73
CA ILE A 266 -5.03 0.39 19.97
C ILE A 266 -4.14 -0.54 20.81
N LEU A 267 -4.19 -0.47 22.15
CA LEU A 267 -3.45 -1.40 23.01
C LEU A 267 -3.83 -2.88 22.80
N THR A 268 -5.06 -3.13 22.32
CA THR A 268 -5.56 -4.48 22.03
C THR A 268 -5.29 -4.93 20.59
N ALA A 269 -4.69 -4.07 19.75
CA ALA A 269 -4.42 -4.40 18.36
C ALA A 269 -3.29 -5.44 18.22
N GLU A 270 -3.30 -6.24 17.15
CA GLU A 270 -2.27 -7.25 16.89
C GLU A 270 -0.92 -6.63 16.49
N HIS A 271 -0.92 -5.45 15.87
CA HIS A 271 0.28 -4.83 15.35
C HIS A 271 1.11 -4.15 16.46
N GLY A 272 2.17 -4.84 16.91
CA GLY A 272 3.04 -4.38 18.01
C GLY A 272 3.59 -2.96 17.89
N PRO A 273 4.09 -2.49 16.73
CA PRO A 273 4.52 -1.10 16.55
C PRO A 273 3.40 -0.07 16.82
N SER A 274 2.16 -0.35 16.43
CA SER A 274 1.02 0.53 16.71
C SER A 274 0.67 0.54 18.20
N VAL A 275 0.71 -0.61 18.86
CA VAL A 275 0.53 -0.70 20.34
C VAL A 275 1.58 0.17 21.04
N ARG A 276 2.84 0.09 20.64
CA ARG A 276 3.92 0.90 21.25
C ARG A 276 3.76 2.40 20.99
N ALA A 277 3.28 2.79 19.81
CA ALA A 277 2.95 4.20 19.55
C ALA A 277 1.85 4.69 20.50
N ALA A 278 0.79 3.89 20.72
CA ALA A 278 -0.27 4.22 21.67
C ALA A 278 0.22 4.28 23.13
N GLN A 279 1.04 3.32 23.56
CA GLN A 279 1.65 3.32 24.90
C GLN A 279 2.47 4.60 25.15
N ARG A 280 3.21 5.06 24.15
CA ARG A 280 4.01 6.29 24.24
C ARG A 280 3.13 7.52 24.41
N GLU A 281 2.06 7.65 23.64
CA GLU A 281 1.16 8.81 23.75
C GLU A 281 0.35 8.80 25.05
N LEU A 282 -0.13 7.64 25.50
CA LEU A 282 -0.82 7.51 26.78
C LEU A 282 0.11 7.81 27.97
N LEU A 283 1.37 7.37 27.90
CA LEU A 283 2.37 7.73 28.91
C LEU A 283 2.66 9.24 28.92
N ARG A 284 2.66 9.89 27.76
CA ARG A 284 2.83 11.34 27.63
C ARG A 284 1.62 12.10 28.18
N LEU A 285 0.42 11.57 28.02
CA LEU A 285 -0.83 12.15 28.54
C LEU A 285 -0.99 11.93 30.05
N LEU A 286 -0.39 10.90 30.64
CA LEU A 286 -0.55 10.53 32.06
C LEU A 286 -0.48 11.70 33.07
N PRO A 287 0.43 12.69 32.95
CA PRO A 287 0.49 13.82 33.90
C PRO A 287 -0.64 14.84 33.74
N ASP A 288 -1.43 14.77 32.67
CA ASP A 288 -2.54 15.68 32.36
C ASP A 288 -3.78 15.31 33.18
N THR A 289 -4.50 16.31 33.70
CA THR A 289 -5.71 16.11 34.52
C THR A 289 -6.87 15.44 33.78
N ARG A 290 -6.83 15.42 32.44
CA ARG A 290 -7.85 14.78 31.58
C ARG A 290 -7.59 13.29 31.35
N PHE A 291 -6.48 12.75 31.84
CA PHE A 291 -6.14 11.34 31.65
C PHE A 291 -7.15 10.42 32.36
N GLU A 292 -7.69 9.45 31.62
CA GLU A 292 -8.61 8.43 32.12
C GLU A 292 -7.85 7.09 32.29
N PRO A 293 -7.47 6.71 33.52
CA PRO A 293 -6.68 5.51 33.77
C PRO A 293 -7.43 4.19 33.56
N GLU A 294 -8.74 4.12 33.86
CA GLU A 294 -9.50 2.87 33.87
C GLU A 294 -9.59 2.19 32.49
N PRO A 295 -9.90 2.91 31.38
CA PRO A 295 -9.89 2.32 30.04
C PRO A 295 -8.52 1.75 29.66
N VAL A 296 -7.43 2.41 30.08
CA VAL A 296 -6.06 1.96 29.83
C VAL A 296 -5.76 0.68 30.61
N ILE A 297 -6.12 0.62 31.91
CA ILE A 297 -5.95 -0.56 32.75
C ILE A 297 -6.75 -1.75 32.20
N ALA A 298 -7.99 -1.51 31.75
CA ALA A 298 -8.83 -2.55 31.17
C ALA A 298 -8.25 -3.12 29.87
N ALA A 299 -7.82 -2.25 28.95
CA ALA A 299 -7.22 -2.65 27.67
C ALA A 299 -5.86 -3.35 27.83
N SER A 300 -5.12 -3.02 28.90
CA SER A 300 -3.80 -3.60 29.21
C SER A 300 -3.80 -5.13 29.32
N ARG A 301 -4.92 -5.74 29.71
CA ARG A 301 -5.03 -7.21 29.89
C ARG A 301 -4.66 -7.96 28.61
N GLY A 302 -5.20 -7.51 27.48
CA GLY A 302 -4.90 -8.10 26.17
C GLY A 302 -3.44 -7.91 25.77
N THR A 303 -2.85 -6.76 26.11
CA THR A 303 -1.45 -6.46 25.82
C THR A 303 -0.47 -7.32 26.63
N LEU A 304 -0.77 -7.59 27.89
CA LEU A 304 0.11 -8.37 28.79
C LEU A 304 0.13 -9.86 28.47
N GLY A 305 -0.94 -10.40 27.87
CA GLY A 305 -1.00 -11.79 27.42
C GLY A 305 -0.22 -12.09 26.13
N ARG A 306 0.41 -11.07 25.51
CA ARG A 306 1.15 -11.22 24.26
C ARG A 306 2.51 -11.86 24.49
N ALA A 307 3.02 -12.57 23.48
CA ALA A 307 4.39 -13.09 23.49
C ALA A 307 5.49 -12.04 23.22
N ASP A 308 5.11 -10.84 22.74
CA ASP A 308 6.06 -9.78 22.40
C ASP A 308 6.61 -9.09 23.66
N LYS A 309 7.86 -9.41 24.01
CA LYS A 309 8.55 -8.82 25.18
C LYS A 309 8.48 -7.30 25.20
N ALA A 310 8.81 -6.63 24.09
CA ALA A 310 9.01 -5.18 24.09
C ALA A 310 7.71 -4.44 24.44
N THR A 311 6.59 -4.91 23.90
CA THR A 311 5.25 -4.37 24.11
C THR A 311 4.76 -4.65 25.52
N VAL A 312 4.98 -5.87 26.03
CA VAL A 312 4.60 -6.24 27.42
C VAL A 312 5.40 -5.42 28.45
N VAL A 313 6.72 -5.30 28.26
CA VAL A 313 7.57 -4.49 29.16
C VAL A 313 7.16 -3.01 29.16
N ALA A 314 6.83 -2.45 27.99
CA ALA A 314 6.33 -1.09 27.89
C ALA A 314 4.96 -0.93 28.58
N GLN A 315 4.08 -1.93 28.48
CA GLN A 315 2.79 -1.92 29.19
C GLN A 315 2.96 -1.97 30.71
N LEU A 316 3.85 -2.83 31.21
CA LEU A 316 4.15 -2.92 32.65
C LEU A 316 4.68 -1.59 33.20
N ARG A 317 5.53 -0.88 32.43
CA ARG A 317 6.02 0.45 32.80
C ARG A 317 4.89 1.49 32.83
N LEU A 318 3.98 1.46 31.86
CA LEU A 318 2.83 2.36 31.85
C LEU A 318 1.93 2.09 33.07
N LEU A 319 1.63 0.83 33.38
CA LEU A 319 0.84 0.45 34.56
C LEU A 319 1.50 0.87 35.87
N GLU A 320 2.81 0.66 36.02
CA GLU A 320 3.55 1.11 37.20
C GLU A 320 3.44 2.63 37.40
N LYS A 321 3.53 3.40 36.30
CA LYS A 321 3.36 4.85 36.33
C LYS A 321 1.93 5.26 36.69
N ILE A 322 0.92 4.55 36.16
CA ILE A 322 -0.49 4.75 36.54
C ILE A 322 -0.69 4.49 38.02
N ALA A 323 -0.22 3.37 38.57
CA ALA A 323 -0.36 3.06 40.00
C ALA A 323 0.34 4.07 40.92
N THR A 324 1.40 4.72 40.43
CA THR A 324 2.07 5.79 41.16
C THR A 324 1.25 7.08 41.16
N ALA A 325 0.62 7.41 40.03
CA ALA A 325 -0.18 8.63 39.86
C ALA A 325 -1.60 8.51 40.46
N HIS A 326 -2.16 7.30 40.44
CA HIS A 326 -3.52 6.94 40.84
C HIS A 326 -3.50 5.79 41.86
N PRO A 327 -3.00 6.02 43.09
CA PRO A 327 -2.88 4.97 44.11
C PRO A 327 -4.22 4.37 44.56
N GLU A 328 -5.34 5.05 44.29
CA GLU A 328 -6.70 4.58 44.53
C GLU A 328 -7.12 3.44 43.59
N LEU A 329 -6.45 3.28 42.45
CA LEU A 329 -6.78 2.27 41.45
C LEU A 329 -5.90 1.03 41.59
N SER A 330 -6.52 -0.14 41.69
CA SER A 330 -5.79 -1.41 41.73
C SER A 330 -5.43 -1.90 40.32
N ILE A 331 -4.14 -2.09 40.08
CA ILE A 331 -3.61 -2.73 38.87
C ILE A 331 -3.20 -4.19 39.09
N VAL A 332 -3.34 -4.72 40.32
CA VAL A 332 -2.81 -6.03 40.74
C VAL A 332 -3.25 -7.16 39.81
N ALA A 333 -4.57 -7.30 39.59
CA ALA A 333 -5.12 -8.35 38.75
C ALA A 333 -4.65 -8.26 37.30
N THR A 334 -4.42 -7.04 36.79
CA THR A 334 -3.91 -6.82 35.44
C THR A 334 -2.44 -7.22 35.34
N VAL A 335 -1.60 -6.80 36.30
CA VAL A 335 -0.16 -7.16 36.31
C VAL A 335 0.06 -8.66 36.50
N GLN A 336 -0.80 -9.36 37.25
CA GLN A 336 -0.73 -10.81 37.44
C GLN A 336 -0.73 -11.59 36.13
N ILE A 337 -1.39 -11.11 35.08
CA ILE A 337 -1.40 -11.75 33.75
C ILE A 337 0.04 -11.92 33.21
N ALA A 338 0.93 -10.96 33.45
CA ALA A 338 2.32 -11.02 32.98
C ALA A 338 3.17 -12.07 33.72
N MET A 339 2.68 -12.64 34.83
CA MET A 339 3.33 -13.75 35.52
C MET A 339 3.29 -15.05 34.72
N GLU A 340 2.35 -15.19 33.79
CA GLU A 340 2.22 -16.36 32.91
C GLU A 340 3.04 -16.21 31.62
N HIS A 341 3.74 -15.09 31.45
CA HIS A 341 4.50 -14.81 30.23
C HIS A 341 5.65 -15.83 30.06
N SER A 342 5.92 -16.26 28.83
CA SER A 342 6.91 -17.31 28.52
C SER A 342 8.34 -16.98 28.97
N ARG A 343 8.69 -15.69 28.98
CA ARG A 343 10.02 -15.20 29.34
C ARG A 343 10.15 -14.82 30.82
N ALA A 344 11.20 -15.31 31.48
CA ALA A 344 11.49 -15.05 32.88
C ALA A 344 11.72 -13.55 33.20
N ASP A 345 12.40 -12.82 32.32
CA ASP A 345 12.67 -11.39 32.52
C ASP A 345 11.40 -10.53 32.64
N VAL A 346 10.33 -10.90 31.92
CA VAL A 346 9.02 -10.25 32.03
C VAL A 346 8.33 -10.64 33.34
N ARG A 347 8.38 -11.92 33.73
CA ARG A 347 7.81 -12.41 35.00
C ARG A 347 8.48 -11.75 36.20
N ASP A 348 9.80 -11.59 36.19
CA ASP A 348 10.56 -10.94 37.26
C ASP A 348 10.18 -9.46 37.41
N GLN A 349 9.94 -8.77 36.28
CA GLN A 349 9.46 -7.39 36.28
C GLN A 349 8.04 -7.29 36.87
N ALA A 350 7.14 -8.19 36.47
CA ALA A 350 5.78 -8.25 37.01
C ALA A 350 5.79 -8.53 38.52
N ALA A 351 6.58 -9.51 38.98
CA ALA A 351 6.74 -9.82 40.41
C ALA A 351 7.28 -8.63 41.22
N THR A 352 8.24 -7.88 40.64
CA THR A 352 8.77 -6.67 41.27
C THR A 352 7.69 -5.60 41.45
N ILE A 353 6.83 -5.40 40.44
CA ILE A 353 5.71 -4.46 40.52
C ILE A 353 4.69 -4.92 41.57
N LEU A 354 4.31 -6.21 41.57
CA LEU A 354 3.37 -6.78 42.55
C LEU A 354 3.88 -6.62 43.99
N LYS A 355 5.18 -6.88 44.24
CA LYS A 355 5.81 -6.67 45.55
C LYS A 355 5.74 -5.21 46.00
N ARG A 356 5.95 -4.25 45.08
CA ARG A 356 5.81 -2.82 45.39
C ARG A 356 4.37 -2.42 45.75
N LEU A 357 3.39 -3.12 45.19
CA LEU A 357 1.97 -2.94 45.49
C LEU A 357 1.52 -3.70 46.77
N GLY A 358 2.45 -4.29 47.52
CA GLY A 358 2.16 -5.01 48.75
C GLY A 358 1.59 -6.42 48.54
N VAL A 359 1.73 -6.98 47.34
CA VAL A 359 1.34 -8.36 47.02
C VAL A 359 2.58 -9.22 46.98
N ASP A 360 2.71 -10.15 47.93
CA ASP A 360 3.70 -11.23 47.83
C ASP A 360 3.25 -12.18 46.72
N ALA A 361 3.75 -11.93 45.51
CA ALA A 361 3.69 -12.90 44.43
C ALA A 361 4.54 -14.10 44.84
N GLY A 362 3.91 -15.10 45.45
CA GLY A 362 4.52 -16.40 45.68
C GLY A 362 5.20 -16.85 44.39
N LYS A 363 6.45 -17.33 44.51
CA LYS A 363 7.23 -17.81 43.36
C LYS A 363 6.32 -18.64 42.46
N ALA A 364 6.20 -18.23 41.19
CA ALA A 364 5.70 -19.11 40.17
C ALA A 364 6.53 -20.39 40.25
N ASP A 365 5.86 -21.52 40.44
CA ASP A 365 6.49 -22.84 40.41
C ASP A 365 7.41 -22.88 39.19
N GLU A 366 8.65 -23.34 39.38
CA GLU A 366 9.56 -23.53 38.25
C GLU A 366 8.82 -24.33 37.18
N PRO A 367 8.84 -23.90 35.90
CA PRO A 367 8.26 -24.72 34.86
C PRO A 367 8.92 -26.09 34.93
N GLN A 368 8.13 -27.12 35.24
CA GLN A 368 8.57 -28.51 35.21
C GLN A 368 9.34 -28.70 33.90
N GLU A 369 10.61 -29.09 34.05
CA GLU A 369 11.47 -29.45 32.96
C GLU A 369 10.69 -30.42 32.05
N PHE A 370 10.44 -30.01 30.81
CA PHE A 370 9.78 -30.88 29.85
C PHE A 370 10.72 -32.07 29.61
N VAL A 371 10.49 -33.16 30.33
CA VAL A 371 11.08 -34.45 30.01
C VAL A 371 10.43 -34.90 28.71
N ALA A 372 11.17 -34.77 27.61
CA ALA A 372 10.75 -35.33 26.34
C ALA A 372 10.47 -36.82 26.55
N ALA A 373 9.23 -37.25 26.33
CA ALA A 373 8.90 -38.66 26.23
C ALA A 373 9.84 -39.28 25.20
N GLN A 374 10.61 -40.29 25.61
CA GLN A 374 11.41 -41.07 24.66
C GLN A 374 10.47 -41.60 23.59
N PRO A 375 10.82 -41.52 22.30
CA PRO A 375 9.97 -42.02 21.25
C PRO A 375 9.80 -43.53 21.43
N GLU A 376 8.59 -43.95 21.82
CA GLU A 376 8.18 -45.34 21.72
C GLU A 376 8.41 -45.79 20.28
N ALA A 377 9.18 -46.86 20.12
CA ALA A 377 9.50 -47.44 18.84
C ALA A 377 8.21 -47.74 18.08
N ARG A 378 8.01 -47.06 16.94
CA ARG A 378 6.88 -47.37 16.05
C ARG A 378 6.93 -48.86 15.68
N PRO A 379 5.83 -49.61 15.85
CA PRO A 379 5.78 -50.99 15.37
C PRO A 379 5.98 -50.99 13.84
N GLN A 380 6.90 -51.84 13.38
CA GLN A 380 7.19 -51.98 11.96
C GLN A 380 5.95 -52.54 11.23
N PRO A 381 5.60 -52.02 10.04
CA PRO A 381 4.52 -52.60 9.25
C PRO A 381 4.89 -54.01 8.77
N PRO A 382 3.92 -54.94 8.70
CA PRO A 382 4.20 -56.32 8.31
C PRO A 382 4.65 -56.39 6.84
N LEU A 383 5.69 -57.21 6.62
CA LEU A 383 6.22 -57.55 5.32
C LEU A 383 5.14 -58.24 4.48
N CYS A 384 4.88 -57.69 3.30
CA CYS A 384 3.93 -58.24 2.33
C CYS A 384 4.51 -59.53 1.72
N GLY A 385 3.80 -60.66 1.87
CA GLY A 385 4.17 -61.93 1.27
C GLY A 385 2.98 -62.88 1.07
N GLN A 386 2.59 -63.02 -0.21
CA GLN A 386 1.84 -64.12 -0.85
C GLN A 386 0.35 -64.27 -0.45
N SER A 387 -0.64 -64.44 -1.33
CA SER A 387 -0.67 -64.92 -2.72
C SER A 387 -2.05 -64.64 -3.36
N ASN A 388 -2.08 -64.41 -4.69
CA ASN A 388 -3.09 -64.83 -5.70
C ASN A 388 -4.59 -64.43 -5.51
N ARG A 389 -5.39 -64.05 -6.53
CA ARG A 389 -5.29 -63.92 -8.00
C ARG A 389 -6.64 -63.31 -8.51
N LEU A 390 -6.66 -62.84 -9.77
CA LEU A 390 -7.82 -62.48 -10.64
C LEU A 390 -8.33 -61.03 -10.46
N THR A 391 -8.57 -60.17 -11.47
CA THR A 391 -8.68 -60.24 -12.95
C THR A 391 -8.73 -58.77 -13.45
N SER A 392 -7.78 -58.32 -14.29
CA SER A 392 -7.92 -57.94 -15.72
C SER A 392 -8.64 -56.61 -16.09
N LEU A 393 -7.92 -55.81 -16.92
CA LEU A 393 -8.31 -54.75 -17.89
C LEU A 393 -8.25 -53.26 -17.45
N PRO A 394 -8.06 -52.28 -18.38
CA PRO A 394 -6.75 -51.87 -18.89
C PRO A 394 -6.43 -50.37 -18.70
N LYS A 395 -5.14 -50.03 -18.84
CA LYS A 395 -4.54 -48.70 -18.65
C LYS A 395 -4.78 -47.76 -19.84
N TYR A 396 -5.25 -46.54 -19.57
CA TYR A 396 -5.05 -45.37 -20.44
C TYR A 396 -3.69 -44.72 -20.15
N SER A 397 -2.87 -44.57 -21.17
CA SER A 397 -1.59 -43.86 -21.14
C SER A 397 -1.78 -42.38 -21.44
N LEU A 398 -1.40 -41.50 -20.51
CA LEU A 398 -1.18 -40.07 -20.77
C LEU A 398 0.33 -39.83 -20.92
N THR A 399 0.73 -39.53 -22.16
CA THR A 399 2.05 -39.03 -22.52
C THR A 399 2.14 -37.54 -22.16
N SER A 400 3.13 -37.15 -21.35
CA SER A 400 3.52 -35.75 -21.20
C SER A 400 4.76 -35.48 -22.06
N SER A 401 4.61 -34.61 -23.07
CA SER A 401 5.72 -34.14 -23.88
C SER A 401 6.41 -32.98 -23.16
N LYS A 402 7.69 -33.17 -22.80
CA LYS A 402 8.61 -32.08 -22.47
C LYS A 402 9.09 -31.43 -23.77
N SER A 403 8.71 -30.18 -24.01
CA SER A 403 9.36 -29.34 -25.01
C SER A 403 10.51 -28.56 -24.37
N SER A 404 11.70 -28.83 -24.86
CA SER A 404 12.92 -28.08 -24.55
C SER A 404 12.97 -26.79 -25.37
N THR A 405 13.42 -25.68 -24.79
CA THR A 405 14.00 -24.60 -25.58
C THR A 405 15.19 -24.02 -24.82
N ARG A 406 16.38 -24.29 -25.39
CA ARG A 406 17.64 -23.66 -25.04
C ARG A 406 17.55 -22.17 -25.34
N SER A 407 17.99 -21.32 -24.41
CA SER A 407 18.57 -20.04 -24.76
C SER A 407 19.90 -19.87 -24.04
N ARG A 408 20.82 -19.28 -24.78
CA ARG A 408 22.27 -19.34 -24.64
C ARG A 408 22.70 -17.97 -24.13
N TRP A 409 23.26 -17.88 -22.93
CA TRP A 409 23.98 -16.68 -22.47
C TRP A 409 25.35 -17.10 -21.96
N SER A 410 26.38 -16.66 -22.67
CA SER A 410 27.78 -16.95 -22.41
C SER A 410 28.28 -16.16 -21.21
N ALA A 411 28.86 -16.85 -20.25
CA ALA A 411 29.78 -16.28 -19.29
C ALA A 411 31.10 -15.92 -19.99
N ARG A 412 31.58 -14.69 -19.79
CA ARG A 412 33.03 -14.40 -19.76
C ARG A 412 33.35 -13.78 -18.41
N SER A 413 34.00 -14.59 -17.59
CA SER A 413 34.77 -14.18 -16.44
C SER A 413 36.14 -13.68 -16.91
N THR A 414 36.52 -12.50 -16.46
CA THR A 414 37.91 -12.14 -16.18
C THR A 414 37.88 -11.41 -14.84
N GLY A 415 38.41 -12.08 -13.82
CA GLY A 415 38.52 -11.54 -12.48
C GLY A 415 39.69 -10.57 -12.36
N CYS A 416 39.65 -9.75 -11.31
CA CYS A 416 40.83 -9.32 -10.58
C CYS A 416 40.41 -8.93 -9.15
N CYS A 417 41.22 -9.42 -8.21
CA CYS A 417 41.09 -9.35 -6.76
C CYS A 417 41.13 -7.93 -6.20
N GLY A 418 40.51 -7.72 -5.03
CA GLY A 418 40.77 -6.54 -4.20
C GLY A 418 39.72 -6.29 -3.11
N SER A 419 39.94 -6.85 -1.93
CA SER A 419 39.37 -6.42 -0.64
C SER A 419 40.55 -6.19 0.32
N PRO A 420 40.38 -5.63 1.54
CA PRO A 420 39.47 -4.56 2.02
C PRO A 420 40.22 -3.52 2.90
N THR A 421 39.71 -2.28 3.09
CA THR A 421 39.78 -1.57 4.41
C THR A 421 39.09 -0.19 4.43
N THR A 422 38.19 -0.03 5.41
CA THR A 422 37.96 1.09 6.34
C THR A 422 38.21 2.55 5.93
N ALA A 423 37.16 3.38 5.99
CA ALA A 423 37.24 4.75 6.54
C ALA A 423 35.87 5.28 7.01
N HIS A 424 35.84 5.66 8.28
CA HIS A 424 34.80 6.42 8.98
C HIS A 424 34.90 7.93 8.63
N ARG A 425 33.76 8.63 8.86
CA ARG A 425 33.59 10.02 9.36
C ARG A 425 33.35 11.20 8.38
N LEU A 426 32.28 11.94 8.77
CA LEU A 426 31.95 13.37 8.56
C LEU A 426 31.33 13.70 7.19
N LEU A 427 30.18 14.39 7.09
CA LEU A 427 29.91 15.74 7.60
C LEU A 427 28.41 16.01 7.84
N THR A 428 28.15 16.60 9.01
CA THR A 428 27.02 17.45 9.37
C THR A 428 27.17 18.85 8.74
N SER A 429 26.04 19.57 8.68
CA SER A 429 25.87 21.03 8.48
C SER A 429 25.89 21.59 7.05
N CYS A 430 24.73 22.11 6.61
CA CYS A 430 24.54 23.52 6.27
C CYS A 430 23.05 23.79 6.01
N TRP A 431 22.39 24.34 7.04
CA TRP A 431 21.12 25.04 6.97
C TRP A 431 21.39 26.43 7.56
N ASN A 432 21.41 27.46 6.71
CA ASN A 432 21.03 28.86 6.98
C ASN A 432 21.60 29.80 5.91
N GLY A 433 20.73 30.65 5.36
CA GLY A 433 21.09 31.98 4.89
C GLY A 433 20.77 32.33 3.44
N ARG A 434 19.50 32.57 3.11
CA ARG A 434 18.93 33.88 2.71
C ARG A 434 17.53 33.70 2.13
#